data_AF-G3P712-F1
#
_entry.id   AF-G3P712-F1
#
_cell.length_a   1.000
_cell.length_b   1.000
_cell.length_c   1.000
_cell.angle_alpha   90.00
_cell.angle_beta   90.00
_cell.angle_gamma   90.00
#
_symmetry.space_group_name_H-M   'P 1'
#
loop_
_entity.id
_entity.type
_entity.pdbx_description
1 polymer ?
#
loop_
_entity_poly.entity_id
_entity_poly.type
_entity_poly.pdbx_seq_one_letter_code
_entity_poly.pdbx_strand_id
1 'polypeptide(L)'
;MILYLVNTVLLEVAVTGAFEHAEATSSPFCLETQGENGSALEVLCRAADSPSHPPLCPIMALPAVVVLLALASLGAASAPDCKDLLRPFVPDDPQQIFGKWVYVMGAGDPKPYHKALESLKSSWIDLSPTSDGEVVTLRWGDNCFNRCIFGEVNATVSGNATTFRKNLSGHKGHVLQTCSDCLLWTDTFQNEDATGRYILQFTRTGKTNPEDVDLFRKQVGCLSFPENFHSYDGETELCPDERERTP
;
A
#
# COMPACT_ATOMS: atom_id res chain seq x y z
N MET A 1 -8.14 12.49 4.34
CA MET A 1 -9.35 11.68 4.04
C MET A 1 -9.52 10.59 5.05
N ILE A 2 -8.49 9.77 5.30
CA ILE A 2 -8.47 8.82 6.42
C ILE A 2 -8.72 9.53 7.76
N LEU A 3 -8.16 10.72 7.91
CA LEU A 3 -8.38 11.58 9.06
C LEU A 3 -9.83 12.05 9.26
N TYR A 4 -10.61 12.21 8.19
CA TYR A 4 -12.02 12.60 8.26
C TYR A 4 -12.96 11.38 8.28
N LEU A 5 -12.64 10.35 7.52
CA LEU A 5 -13.38 9.09 7.44
C LEU A 5 -13.32 8.27 8.71
N VAL A 6 -12.26 8.37 9.51
CA VAL A 6 -12.27 7.82 10.86
C VAL A 6 -13.48 8.37 11.61
N ASN A 7 -13.75 9.68 11.58
CA ASN A 7 -14.96 10.24 12.22
C ASN A 7 -16.28 9.83 11.55
N THR A 8 -16.34 9.70 10.22
CA THR A 8 -17.60 9.36 9.52
C THR A 8 -17.96 7.87 9.67
N VAL A 9 -16.98 6.97 9.53
CA VAL A 9 -17.15 5.53 9.80
C VAL A 9 -17.43 5.28 11.27
N LEU A 10 -16.83 6.05 12.20
CA LEU A 10 -17.17 6.00 13.62
C LEU A 10 -18.61 6.44 13.89
N LEU A 11 -19.11 7.47 13.20
CA LEU A 11 -20.50 7.89 13.35
C LEU A 11 -21.46 6.81 12.83
N GLU A 12 -21.13 6.14 11.74
CA GLU A 12 -21.93 5.00 11.25
C GLU A 12 -21.87 3.81 12.20
N VAL A 13 -20.69 3.41 12.70
CA VAL A 13 -20.52 2.30 13.66
C VAL A 13 -21.19 2.58 15.01
N ALA A 14 -21.16 3.83 15.49
CA ALA A 14 -21.84 4.24 16.72
C ALA A 14 -23.37 4.33 16.55
N VAL A 15 -23.86 4.63 15.34
CA VAL A 15 -25.30 4.69 15.02
C VAL A 15 -25.88 3.29 14.74
N THR A 16 -25.12 2.39 14.13
CA THR A 16 -25.56 1.02 13.79
C THR A 16 -25.20 0.00 14.87
N GLY A 17 -25.42 0.31 16.15
CA GLY A 17 -25.21 -0.62 17.26
C GLY A 17 -26.04 -1.90 17.13
N ALA A 18 -25.57 -2.86 16.33
CA ALA A 18 -25.96 -4.26 16.24
C ALA A 18 -25.23 -4.88 15.02
N PHE A 19 -24.29 -5.78 15.26
CA PHE A 19 -24.10 -6.91 14.36
C PHE A 19 -23.78 -8.16 15.18
N GLU A 20 -24.84 -8.71 15.79
CA GLU A 20 -25.01 -10.16 15.81
C GLU A 20 -25.28 -10.64 14.37
N HIS A 21 -24.64 -11.75 14.03
CA HIS A 21 -24.97 -12.71 12.98
C HIS A 21 -25.73 -12.22 11.74
N ALA A 22 -25.00 -12.12 10.62
CA ALA A 22 -25.60 -12.39 9.31
C ALA A 22 -24.83 -13.55 8.66
N GLU A 23 -25.49 -14.69 8.75
CA GLU A 23 -25.20 -15.98 8.15
C GLU A 23 -25.14 -15.89 6.62
N ALA A 24 -24.30 -16.74 6.05
CA ALA A 24 -24.16 -16.94 4.62
C ALA A 24 -25.48 -17.44 4.01
N THR A 25 -25.92 -16.82 2.90
CA THR A 25 -26.82 -17.46 1.94
C THR A 25 -26.41 -17.10 0.51
N SER A 26 -25.93 -18.14 -0.19
CA SER A 26 -25.79 -18.35 -1.64
C SER A 26 -27.12 -18.07 -2.39
N SER A 27 -27.28 -17.77 -3.69
CA SER A 27 -26.60 -18.05 -4.99
C SER A 27 -27.54 -17.46 -6.11
N PRO A 28 -27.44 -17.72 -7.45
CA PRO A 28 -26.34 -17.95 -8.41
C PRO A 28 -26.51 -17.18 -9.78
N PHE A 29 -25.64 -17.50 -10.78
CA PHE A 29 -25.71 -17.25 -12.26
C PHE A 29 -25.21 -15.87 -12.79
N CYS A 30 -24.29 -15.71 -13.77
CA CYS A 30 -23.59 -16.55 -14.78
C CYS A 30 -22.15 -15.96 -15.00
N LEU A 31 -21.10 -16.70 -15.35
CA LEU A 31 -20.90 -17.39 -16.63
C LEU A 31 -19.81 -18.49 -16.51
N GLU A 32 -20.08 -19.63 -17.16
CA GLU A 32 -19.13 -20.65 -17.63
C GLU A 32 -17.96 -20.01 -18.43
N THR A 33 -16.75 -20.56 -18.51
CA THR A 33 -16.39 -21.91 -18.96
C THR A 33 -15.01 -22.38 -18.46
N GLN A 34 -14.99 -23.66 -18.04
CA GLN A 34 -13.97 -24.71 -18.26
C GLN A 34 -12.50 -24.54 -17.83
N GLY A 35 -12.04 -25.51 -17.03
CA GLY A 35 -10.64 -25.92 -16.92
C GLY A 35 -10.42 -26.84 -15.72
N GLU A 36 -10.42 -28.15 -15.96
CA GLU A 36 -10.41 -29.23 -14.97
C GLU A 36 -9.27 -29.21 -13.95
N ASN A 37 -9.65 -29.59 -12.72
CA ASN A 37 -8.77 -30.15 -11.69
C ASN A 37 -8.21 -31.50 -12.12
N GLY A 38 -6.94 -31.76 -11.80
CA GLY A 38 -6.33 -33.08 -11.96
C GLY A 38 -5.05 -33.24 -11.17
N SER A 39 -5.15 -33.27 -9.83
CA SER A 39 -4.13 -33.90 -8.99
C SER A 39 -4.35 -35.41 -9.03
N ALA A 40 -3.46 -36.15 -9.70
CA ALA A 40 -3.08 -37.50 -9.34
C ALA A 40 -1.79 -37.88 -10.06
N LEU A 41 -0.83 -38.39 -9.28
CA LEU A 41 0.28 -39.18 -9.76
C LEU A 41 -0.19 -40.21 -10.79
N GLU A 42 0.29 -40.13 -12.04
CA GLU A 42 0.52 -41.30 -12.87
C GLU A 42 1.86 -41.15 -13.60
N VAL A 43 2.87 -41.80 -13.03
CA VAL A 43 4.07 -42.22 -13.74
C VAL A 43 3.67 -43.43 -14.58
N LEU A 44 3.53 -43.26 -15.89
CA LEU A 44 3.49 -44.37 -16.86
C LEU A 44 3.83 -43.85 -18.28
N CYS A 45 5.10 -43.55 -18.51
CA CYS A 45 5.62 -43.53 -19.88
C CYS A 45 5.75 -44.97 -20.37
N ARG A 46 4.81 -45.43 -21.20
CA ARG A 46 5.00 -46.61 -22.06
C ARG A 46 6.02 -46.25 -23.14
N ALA A 47 7.25 -46.71 -22.97
CA ALA A 47 8.20 -46.79 -24.08
C ALA A 47 7.90 -48.05 -24.91
N ALA A 48 7.68 -47.86 -26.21
CA ALA A 48 7.54 -48.94 -27.17
C ALA A 48 8.88 -49.68 -27.33
N ASP A 49 8.80 -50.99 -27.26
CA ASP A 49 9.93 -51.91 -27.35
C ASP A 49 10.12 -52.35 -28.82
N SER A 50 11.25 -52.00 -29.44
CA SER A 50 11.91 -52.86 -30.43
C SER A 50 13.32 -52.38 -30.82
N PRO A 51 14.22 -53.31 -31.20
CA PRO A 51 15.64 -53.18 -30.97
C PRO A 51 16.44 -52.95 -32.26
N SER A 52 17.42 -52.07 -32.19
CA SER A 52 18.78 -52.24 -32.76
C SER A 52 19.44 -50.87 -32.91
N HIS A 53 20.54 -50.63 -32.17
CA HIS A 53 21.78 -49.94 -32.55
C HIS A 53 22.57 -49.54 -31.26
N PRO A 54 23.91 -49.52 -31.29
CA PRO A 54 24.77 -49.58 -30.10
C PRO A 54 24.93 -48.22 -29.39
N PRO A 55 25.40 -48.18 -28.12
CA PRO A 55 25.38 -46.97 -27.31
C PRO A 55 26.57 -46.07 -27.68
N LEU A 56 26.28 -44.81 -28.00
CA LEU A 56 27.29 -43.75 -28.15
C LEU A 56 27.08 -42.68 -27.08
N CYS A 57 27.98 -42.72 -26.09
CA CYS A 57 28.55 -41.61 -25.30
C CYS A 57 27.62 -40.78 -24.38
N PRO A 58 27.61 -41.03 -23.05
CA PRO A 58 27.05 -40.10 -22.08
C PRO A 58 28.18 -39.20 -21.52
N ILE A 59 28.79 -38.34 -22.33
CA ILE A 59 29.85 -37.43 -21.83
C ILE A 59 29.49 -35.95 -21.97
N MET A 60 28.44 -35.60 -22.74
CA MET A 60 28.09 -34.18 -22.97
C MET A 60 26.88 -33.66 -22.19
N ALA A 61 26.17 -34.49 -21.42
CA ALA A 61 24.99 -34.05 -20.67
C ALA A 61 25.31 -33.45 -19.28
N LEU A 62 26.39 -33.90 -18.63
CA LEU A 62 26.80 -33.39 -17.32
C LEU A 62 27.17 -31.89 -17.31
N PRO A 63 27.99 -31.37 -18.25
CA PRO A 63 28.40 -29.97 -18.18
C PRO A 63 27.23 -29.00 -18.43
N ALA A 64 26.24 -29.38 -19.24
CA ALA A 64 25.06 -28.55 -19.50
C ALA A 64 24.16 -28.41 -18.25
N VAL A 65 23.97 -29.50 -17.49
CA VAL A 65 23.18 -29.49 -16.26
C VAL A 65 23.85 -28.67 -15.17
N VAL A 66 25.18 -28.76 -15.05
CA VAL A 66 25.95 -27.97 -14.06
C VAL A 66 25.90 -26.47 -14.39
N VAL A 67 25.99 -26.11 -15.68
CA VAL A 67 25.85 -24.71 -16.12
C VAL A 67 24.44 -24.17 -15.84
N LEU A 68 23.38 -24.95 -16.10
CA LEU A 68 22.00 -24.56 -15.81
C LEU A 68 21.72 -24.41 -14.31
N LEU A 69 22.27 -25.28 -13.47
CA LEU A 69 22.19 -25.16 -12.00
C LEU A 69 22.95 -23.94 -11.48
N ALA A 70 24.12 -23.64 -12.06
CA ALA A 70 24.89 -22.45 -11.71
C ALA A 70 24.15 -21.15 -12.11
N LEU A 71 23.51 -21.12 -13.28
CA LEU A 71 22.66 -20.00 -13.72
C LEU A 71 21.41 -19.84 -12.84
N ALA A 72 20.78 -20.94 -12.40
CA ALA A 72 19.65 -20.89 -11.47
C ALA A 72 20.06 -20.35 -10.09
N SER A 73 21.29 -20.63 -9.64
CA SER A 73 21.82 -20.10 -8.37
C SER A 73 22.15 -18.61 -8.40
N LEU A 74 22.42 -18.04 -9.60
CA LEU A 74 22.68 -16.61 -9.79
C LEU A 74 21.40 -15.77 -9.92
N GLY A 75 20.24 -16.40 -10.14
CA GLY A 75 18.95 -15.71 -10.30
C GLY A 75 18.18 -15.45 -8.99
N ALA A 76 18.66 -15.98 -7.86
CA ALA A 76 18.04 -15.74 -6.56
C ALA A 76 18.55 -14.41 -5.96
N ALA A 77 18.16 -13.29 -6.55
CA ALA A 77 18.15 -12.04 -5.81
C ALA A 77 17.17 -12.25 -4.65
N SER A 78 17.69 -12.42 -3.42
CA SER A 78 16.85 -12.51 -2.23
C SER A 78 15.94 -11.29 -2.21
N ALA A 79 14.63 -11.51 -2.09
CA ALA A 79 13.71 -10.39 -1.85
C ALA A 79 14.27 -9.57 -0.67
N PRO A 80 14.29 -8.24 -0.76
CA PRO A 80 14.85 -7.40 0.30
C PRO A 80 14.17 -7.74 1.62
N ASP A 81 14.95 -7.84 2.70
CA ASP A 81 14.44 -8.09 4.04
C ASP A 81 13.45 -6.96 4.41
N CYS A 82 12.35 -7.30 5.08
CA CYS A 82 11.37 -6.31 5.53
C CYS A 82 12.02 -5.23 6.41
N LYS A 83 13.12 -5.56 7.09
CA LYS A 83 13.93 -4.59 7.81
C LYS A 83 14.48 -3.47 6.91
N ASP A 84 14.89 -3.79 5.69
CA ASP A 84 15.45 -2.82 4.74
C ASP A 84 14.36 -2.00 4.06
N LEU A 85 13.19 -2.61 3.84
CA LEU A 85 12.00 -1.99 3.23
C LEU A 85 11.27 -1.02 4.16
N LEU A 86 11.36 -1.22 5.47
CA LEU A 86 10.68 -0.42 6.50
C LEU A 86 11.63 0.56 7.22
N ARG A 87 12.73 0.95 6.57
CA ARG A 87 13.66 1.92 7.14
C ARG A 87 12.96 3.29 7.30
N PRO A 88 13.08 3.93 8.48
CA PRO A 88 12.60 5.29 8.67
C PRO A 88 13.26 6.23 7.66
N PHE A 89 12.49 7.17 7.13
CA PHE A 89 13.02 8.25 6.31
C PHE A 89 13.60 9.33 7.20
N VAL A 90 14.89 9.60 7.04
CA VAL A 90 15.60 10.71 7.70
C VAL A 90 16.09 11.62 6.58
N PRO A 91 15.44 12.77 6.34
CA PRO A 91 15.82 13.64 5.24
C PRO A 91 17.14 14.35 5.54
N ASP A 92 18.04 14.38 4.56
CA ASP A 92 19.26 15.19 4.63
C ASP A 92 18.94 16.69 4.44
N ASP A 93 17.88 16.98 3.68
CA ASP A 93 17.36 18.31 3.42
C ASP A 93 15.85 18.34 3.75
N PRO A 94 15.38 19.25 4.63
CA PRO A 94 13.96 19.40 4.92
C PRO A 94 13.05 19.58 3.69
N GLN A 95 13.56 20.11 2.57
CA GLN A 95 12.81 20.21 1.31
C GLN A 95 12.38 18.84 0.75
N GLN A 96 13.04 17.76 1.15
CA GLN A 96 12.65 16.40 0.76
C GLN A 96 11.31 15.97 1.37
N ILE A 97 10.87 16.59 2.48
CA ILE A 97 9.57 16.33 3.11
C ILE A 97 8.57 17.46 2.84
N PHE A 98 9.00 18.71 2.93
CA PHE A 98 8.08 19.84 2.89
C PHE A 98 7.47 20.11 1.51
N GLY A 99 6.36 20.85 1.54
CA GLY A 99 5.55 21.21 0.39
C GLY A 99 4.43 20.21 0.10
N LYS A 100 3.90 20.34 -1.11
CA LYS A 100 2.70 19.63 -1.57
C LYS A 100 3.02 18.23 -2.08
N TRP A 101 2.11 17.31 -1.80
CA TRP A 101 2.15 15.91 -2.18
C TRP A 101 0.76 15.45 -2.59
N VAL A 102 0.69 14.61 -3.62
CA VAL A 102 -0.55 14.06 -4.17
C VAL A 102 -0.62 12.58 -3.86
N TYR A 103 -1.75 12.16 -3.31
CA TYR A 103 -2.01 10.76 -2.96
C TYR A 103 -2.03 9.89 -4.21
N VAL A 104 -1.42 8.69 -4.13
CA VAL A 104 -1.41 7.74 -5.25
C VAL A 104 -1.91 6.35 -4.89
N MET A 105 -1.64 5.86 -3.68
CA MET A 105 -2.14 4.54 -3.24
C MET A 105 -2.08 4.38 -1.72
N GLY A 106 -2.85 3.44 -1.17
CA GLY A 106 -2.94 3.26 0.27
C GLY A 106 -3.71 2.04 0.73
N ALA A 107 -3.44 1.61 1.95
CA ALA A 107 -4.20 0.56 2.63
C ALA A 107 -4.53 0.98 4.06
N GLY A 108 -5.70 0.56 4.55
CA GLY A 108 -6.14 0.72 5.93
C GLY A 108 -6.37 -0.64 6.59
N ASP A 109 -6.34 -0.67 7.92
CA ASP A 109 -6.58 -1.86 8.74
C ASP A 109 -7.11 -1.43 10.13
N PRO A 110 -8.15 -2.08 10.69
CA PRO A 110 -9.00 -3.16 10.14
C PRO A 110 -9.81 -2.79 8.89
N LYS A 111 -10.49 -3.81 8.32
CA LYS A 111 -11.29 -3.75 7.09
C LYS A 111 -12.18 -2.49 6.94
N PRO A 112 -12.87 -1.98 7.98
CA PRO A 112 -13.65 -0.75 7.83
C PRO A 112 -12.82 0.46 7.37
N TYR A 113 -11.58 0.59 7.84
CA TYR A 113 -10.68 1.67 7.42
C TYR A 113 -10.11 1.46 6.03
N HIS A 114 -9.92 0.20 5.62
CA HIS A 114 -9.61 -0.11 4.24
C HIS A 114 -10.75 0.31 3.31
N LYS A 115 -11.98 -0.11 3.61
CA LYS A 115 -13.17 0.22 2.81
C LYS A 115 -13.39 1.73 2.72
N ALA A 116 -13.08 2.46 3.78
CA ALA A 116 -13.19 3.91 3.78
C ALA A 116 -12.35 4.57 2.66
N LEU A 117 -11.18 4.00 2.31
CA LEU A 117 -10.34 4.50 1.22
C LEU A 117 -11.06 4.52 -0.14
N GLU A 118 -12.03 3.64 -0.38
CA GLU A 118 -12.82 3.59 -1.63
C GLU A 118 -13.62 4.88 -1.87
N SER A 119 -13.88 5.66 -0.82
CA SER A 119 -14.54 6.95 -0.95
C SER A 119 -13.61 8.08 -1.39
N LEU A 120 -12.28 7.88 -1.33
CA LEU A 120 -11.30 8.84 -1.78
C LEU A 120 -11.13 8.76 -3.28
N LYS A 121 -11.49 9.84 -3.97
CA LYS A 121 -11.23 9.95 -5.39
C LYS A 121 -9.90 10.60 -5.69
N SER A 122 -9.52 11.64 -4.96
CA SER A 122 -8.23 12.33 -5.11
C SER A 122 -7.88 13.08 -3.82
N SER A 123 -6.61 13.20 -3.47
CA SER A 123 -6.18 13.92 -2.27
C SER A 123 -4.83 14.57 -2.48
N TRP A 124 -4.63 15.72 -1.85
CA TRP A 124 -3.31 16.28 -1.62
C TRP A 124 -3.11 16.60 -0.15
N ILE A 125 -1.86 16.55 0.27
CA ILE A 125 -1.38 17.09 1.54
C ILE A 125 -0.31 18.15 1.28
N ASP A 126 -0.14 19.04 2.23
CA ASP A 126 0.87 20.10 2.22
C ASP A 126 1.50 20.16 3.62
N LEU A 127 2.81 19.93 3.66
CA LEU A 127 3.60 19.91 4.88
C LEU A 127 4.45 21.19 4.93
N SER A 128 4.23 22.03 5.93
CA SER A 128 4.99 23.27 6.10
C SER A 128 5.65 23.35 7.48
N PRO A 129 6.92 23.79 7.57
CA PRO A 129 7.56 24.02 8.85
C PRO A 129 6.89 25.19 9.58
N THR A 130 6.91 25.18 10.91
CA THR A 130 6.53 26.33 11.72
C THR A 130 7.76 27.03 12.30
N SER A 131 7.56 28.14 13.01
CA SER A 131 8.64 28.79 13.78
C SER A 131 9.14 27.92 14.93
N ASP A 132 8.34 26.96 15.38
CA ASP A 132 8.74 25.92 16.30
C ASP A 132 9.34 24.76 15.48
N GLY A 133 10.64 24.54 15.64
CA GLY A 133 11.39 23.55 14.85
C GLY A 133 10.95 22.09 15.06
N GLU A 134 10.14 21.83 16.09
CA GLU A 134 9.55 20.52 16.36
C GLU A 134 8.10 20.41 15.89
N VAL A 135 7.53 21.45 15.27
CA VAL A 135 6.14 21.45 14.82
C VAL A 135 6.05 21.67 13.32
N VAL A 136 5.30 20.78 12.67
CA VAL A 136 4.97 20.82 11.24
C VAL A 136 3.47 21.01 11.10
N THR A 137 3.06 21.96 10.28
CA THR A 137 1.66 22.10 9.89
C THR A 137 1.37 21.13 8.74
N LEU A 138 0.38 20.25 8.93
CA LEU A 138 -0.17 19.35 7.94
C LEU A 138 -1.52 19.88 7.49
N ARG A 139 -1.62 20.26 6.22
CA ARG A 139 -2.87 20.67 5.57
C ARG A 139 -3.26 19.66 4.51
N TRP A 140 -4.54 19.53 4.23
CA TRP A 140 -5.03 18.60 3.21
C TRP A 140 -6.28 19.11 2.50
N GLY A 141 -6.49 18.60 1.29
CA GLY A 141 -7.71 18.73 0.52
C GLY A 141 -8.08 17.38 -0.10
N ASP A 142 -9.15 16.79 0.40
CA ASP A 142 -9.62 15.49 -0.03
C ASP A 142 -10.89 15.60 -0.87
N ASN A 143 -10.90 14.98 -2.04
CA ASN A 143 -12.11 14.74 -2.81
C ASN A 143 -12.71 13.40 -2.37
N CYS A 144 -13.70 13.47 -1.49
CA CYS A 144 -14.46 12.32 -1.05
C CYS A 144 -15.93 12.50 -1.40
N PHE A 145 -16.62 11.45 -1.82
CA PHE A 145 -18.07 11.53 -2.11
C PHE A 145 -18.44 12.68 -3.07
N ASN A 146 -17.58 12.98 -4.06
CA ASN A 146 -17.71 14.12 -4.98
C ASN A 146 -17.74 15.51 -4.32
N ARG A 147 -17.13 15.65 -3.14
CA ARG A 147 -16.99 16.95 -2.48
C ARG A 147 -15.60 17.12 -1.90
N CYS A 148 -15.15 18.37 -1.86
CA CYS A 148 -13.90 18.72 -1.24
C CYS A 148 -14.04 18.89 0.28
N ILE A 149 -13.16 18.21 1.00
CA ILE A 149 -13.05 18.26 2.45
C ILE A 149 -11.64 18.74 2.78
N PHE A 150 -11.55 19.89 3.43
CA PHE A 150 -10.29 20.51 3.81
C PHE A 150 -10.05 20.37 5.30
N GLY A 151 -8.79 20.46 5.70
CA GLY A 151 -8.43 20.65 7.10
C GLY A 151 -6.95 20.92 7.27
N GLU A 152 -6.60 21.27 8.50
CA GLU A 152 -5.25 21.60 8.92
C GLU A 152 -5.06 21.15 10.38
N VAL A 153 -3.89 20.62 10.70
CA VAL A 153 -3.45 20.31 12.06
C VAL A 153 -1.97 20.61 12.22
N ASN A 154 -1.56 20.89 13.45
CA ASN A 154 -0.15 20.91 13.81
C ASN A 154 0.25 19.54 14.34
N ALA A 155 1.34 19.02 13.80
CA ALA A 155 1.96 17.77 14.21
C ALA A 155 3.31 18.04 14.88
N THR A 156 3.49 17.49 16.07
CA THR A 156 4.75 17.52 16.80
C THR A 156 5.63 16.37 16.33
N VAL A 157 6.86 16.69 15.95
CA VAL A 157 7.90 15.77 15.53
C VAL A 157 8.74 15.40 16.75
N SER A 158 8.88 14.11 17.03
CA SER A 158 9.76 13.59 18.07
C SER A 158 10.54 12.41 17.52
N GLY A 159 11.85 12.61 17.30
CA GLY A 159 12.67 11.64 16.59
C GLY A 159 12.16 11.40 15.16
N ASN A 160 11.78 10.16 14.85
CA ASN A 160 11.22 9.77 13.54
C ASN A 160 9.69 9.64 13.53
N ALA A 161 9.04 10.07 14.62
CA ALA A 161 7.59 9.98 14.78
C ALA A 161 6.97 11.37 14.71
N THR A 162 5.81 11.46 14.07
CA THR A 162 4.94 12.62 14.14
C THR A 162 3.74 12.29 15.00
N THR A 163 3.28 13.23 15.82
CA THR A 163 2.07 13.06 16.62
C THR A 163 1.19 14.27 16.48
N PHE A 164 -0.11 14.04 16.39
CA PHE A 164 -1.08 15.13 16.40
C PHE A 164 -2.42 14.61 16.92
N ARG A 165 -3.27 15.54 17.35
CA ARG A 165 -4.65 15.24 17.70
C ARG A 165 -5.57 15.79 16.63
N LYS A 166 -6.53 14.96 16.22
CA LYS A 166 -7.65 15.39 15.40
C LYS A 166 -8.94 15.06 16.15
N ASN A 167 -9.59 16.09 16.67
CA ASN A 167 -10.74 15.97 17.56
C ASN A 167 -10.41 15.06 18.77
N LEU A 168 -11.09 13.92 18.88
CA LEU A 168 -10.91 12.94 19.95
C LEU A 168 -9.90 11.84 19.58
N SER A 169 -9.39 11.82 18.35
CA SER A 169 -8.41 10.81 17.92
C SER A 169 -6.99 11.32 18.06
N GLY A 170 -6.14 10.53 18.71
CA GLY A 170 -4.70 10.70 18.74
C GLY A 170 -4.06 9.92 17.59
N HIS A 171 -3.14 10.58 16.89
CA HIS A 171 -2.42 10.02 15.75
C HIS A 171 -0.94 9.95 16.05
N LYS A 172 -0.31 8.88 15.56
CA LYS A 172 1.14 8.69 15.55
C LYS A 172 1.56 8.21 14.17
N GLY A 173 2.26 9.08 13.45
CA GLY A 173 2.75 8.86 12.10
C GLY A 173 4.24 8.58 12.05
N HIS A 174 4.67 7.92 10.97
CA HIS A 174 6.06 7.71 10.61
C HIS A 174 6.20 7.83 9.09
N VAL A 175 7.30 8.44 8.64
CA VAL A 175 7.68 8.45 7.22
C VAL A 175 8.72 7.37 6.99
N LEU A 176 8.50 6.52 5.99
CA LEU A 176 9.40 5.44 5.61
C LEU A 176 10.11 5.76 4.29
N GLN A 177 11.32 5.24 4.12
CA GLN A 177 12.06 5.36 2.88
C GLN A 177 11.32 4.62 1.76
N THR A 178 11.25 5.23 0.58
CA THR A 178 10.57 4.70 -0.62
C THR A 178 11.30 5.22 -1.88
N CYS A 179 10.60 5.48 -2.99
CA CYS A 179 11.14 6.12 -4.18
C CYS A 179 11.64 7.57 -3.94
N SER A 180 12.47 8.09 -4.84
CA SER A 180 13.21 9.36 -4.66
C SER A 180 12.34 10.62 -4.65
N ASP A 181 11.11 10.56 -5.18
CA ASP A 181 10.14 11.67 -5.21
C ASP A 181 8.80 11.27 -4.61
N CYS A 182 8.88 10.52 -3.52
CA CYS A 182 7.78 9.83 -2.90
C CYS A 182 7.77 10.04 -1.39
N LEU A 183 6.58 10.21 -0.82
CA LEU A 183 6.38 10.27 0.61
C LEU A 183 5.52 9.08 1.03
N LEU A 184 6.11 8.14 1.77
CA LEU A 184 5.40 7.01 2.34
C LEU A 184 5.09 7.27 3.81
N TRP A 185 3.83 7.53 4.10
CA TRP A 185 3.33 7.81 5.44
C TRP A 185 2.65 6.56 6.01
N THR A 186 3.08 6.12 7.18
CA THR A 186 2.34 5.17 8.01
C THR A 186 1.77 5.90 9.22
N ASP A 187 0.60 5.51 9.68
CA ASP A 187 -0.02 6.10 10.86
C ASP A 187 -0.79 5.07 11.63
N THR A 188 -0.77 5.22 12.95
CA THR A 188 -1.70 4.58 13.85
C THR A 188 -2.55 5.64 14.50
N PHE A 189 -3.84 5.38 14.61
CA PHE A 189 -4.76 6.28 15.28
C PHE A 189 -5.58 5.52 16.30
N GLN A 190 -5.86 6.22 17.39
CA GLN A 190 -6.62 5.69 18.51
C GLN A 190 -7.63 6.73 18.97
N ASN A 191 -8.84 6.29 19.28
CA ASN A 191 -9.81 7.04 20.08
C ASN A 191 -10.32 6.15 21.23
N GLU A 192 -11.39 6.55 21.91
CA GLU A 192 -11.92 5.79 23.06
C GLU A 192 -12.42 4.39 22.66
N ASP A 193 -12.99 4.25 21.46
CA ASP A 193 -13.72 3.04 21.05
C ASP A 193 -12.96 2.16 20.05
N ALA A 194 -11.94 2.70 19.37
CA ALA A 194 -11.32 2.05 18.22
C ALA A 194 -9.85 2.43 18.04
N THR A 195 -9.11 1.50 17.44
CA THR A 195 -7.75 1.72 16.95
C THR A 195 -7.68 1.24 15.51
N GLY A 196 -6.96 1.98 14.69
CA GLY A 196 -6.68 1.58 13.32
C GLY A 196 -5.36 2.12 12.85
N ARG A 197 -5.00 1.72 11.64
CA ARG A 197 -3.75 2.10 11.01
C ARG A 197 -3.90 2.22 9.51
N TYR A 198 -3.02 3.00 8.92
CA TYR A 198 -2.95 3.18 7.48
C TYR A 198 -1.52 3.32 7.00
N ILE A 199 -1.33 2.98 5.73
CA ILE A 199 -0.14 3.24 4.94
C ILE A 199 -0.57 3.97 3.67
N LEU A 200 0.07 5.09 3.36
CA LEU A 200 -0.26 5.95 2.24
C LEU A 200 1.00 6.38 1.51
N GLN A 201 0.98 6.17 0.20
CA GLN A 201 2.01 6.66 -0.69
C GLN A 201 1.50 7.92 -1.37
N PHE A 202 2.35 8.94 -1.36
CA PHE A 202 2.17 10.16 -2.13
C PHE A 202 3.35 10.39 -3.07
N THR A 203 3.13 11.14 -4.14
CA THR A 203 4.18 11.63 -5.04
C THR A 203 3.98 13.12 -5.32
N ARG A 204 5.00 13.80 -5.85
CA ARG A 204 4.88 15.23 -6.19
C ARG A 204 3.85 15.52 -7.28
N THR A 205 3.63 14.57 -8.19
CA THR A 205 2.83 14.77 -9.40
C THR A 205 1.50 14.02 -9.41
N GLY A 206 1.28 13.12 -8.44
CA GLY A 206 0.14 12.20 -8.43
C GLY A 206 0.26 11.06 -9.44
N LYS A 207 1.45 10.88 -10.03
CA LYS A 207 1.78 9.76 -10.93
C LYS A 207 2.66 8.76 -10.23
N THR A 208 2.58 7.51 -10.67
CA THR A 208 3.41 6.39 -10.22
C THR A 208 3.92 5.62 -11.42
N ASN A 209 5.01 4.88 -11.21
CA ASN A 209 5.49 3.90 -12.17
C ASN A 209 5.32 2.46 -11.60
N PRO A 210 5.43 1.41 -12.42
CA PRO A 210 5.28 0.04 -11.95
C PRO A 210 6.27 -0.38 -10.85
N GLU A 211 7.50 0.14 -10.88
CA GLU A 211 8.52 -0.17 -9.87
C GLU A 211 8.15 0.38 -8.49
N ASP A 212 7.60 1.60 -8.43
CA ASP A 212 7.11 2.22 -7.21
C ASP A 212 5.92 1.44 -6.63
N VAL A 213 5.02 0.97 -7.49
CA VAL A 213 3.86 0.15 -7.09
C VAL A 213 4.32 -1.20 -6.50
N ASP A 214 5.31 -1.85 -7.12
CA ASP A 214 5.85 -3.10 -6.61
C ASP A 214 6.62 -2.92 -5.30
N LEU A 215 7.34 -1.79 -5.14
CA LEU A 215 7.97 -1.43 -3.87
C LEU A 215 6.92 -1.24 -2.77
N PHE A 216 5.86 -0.47 -3.05
CA PHE A 216 4.77 -0.25 -2.12
C PHE A 216 4.08 -1.58 -1.73
N ARG A 217 3.82 -2.48 -2.68
CA ARG A 217 3.24 -3.80 -2.40
C ARG A 217 4.10 -4.61 -1.42
N LYS A 218 5.41 -4.61 -1.59
CA LYS A 218 6.33 -5.28 -0.66
C LYS A 218 6.25 -4.66 0.75
N GLN A 219 6.18 -3.33 0.84
CA GLN A 219 6.07 -2.62 2.13
C GLN A 219 4.72 -2.89 2.82
N VAL A 220 3.61 -2.91 2.07
CA VAL A 220 2.29 -3.35 2.53
C VAL A 220 2.34 -4.76 3.11
N GLY A 221 2.97 -5.70 2.39
CA GLY A 221 3.15 -7.09 2.84
C GLY A 221 3.98 -7.19 4.12
N CYS A 222 5.10 -6.46 4.21
CA CYS A 222 5.95 -6.43 5.41
C CYS A 222 5.24 -5.88 6.65
N LEU A 223 4.27 -4.99 6.47
CA LEU A 223 3.47 -4.42 7.56
C LEU A 223 2.15 -5.17 7.78
N SER A 224 1.89 -6.25 7.04
CA SER A 224 0.65 -7.04 7.11
C SER A 224 -0.62 -6.22 6.86
N PHE A 225 -0.57 -5.26 5.95
CA PHE A 225 -1.77 -4.58 5.45
C PHE A 225 -2.46 -5.43 4.36
N PRO A 226 -3.76 -5.21 4.08
CA PRO A 226 -4.43 -5.87 2.97
C PRO A 226 -3.74 -5.59 1.63
N GLU A 227 -3.46 -6.65 0.85
CA GLU A 227 -2.77 -6.53 -0.43
C GLU A 227 -3.60 -5.81 -1.50
N ASN A 228 -4.92 -5.80 -1.37
CA ASN A 228 -5.86 -5.13 -2.26
C ASN A 228 -5.91 -3.60 -2.02
N PHE A 229 -4.77 -2.93 -1.97
CA PHE A 229 -4.68 -1.50 -1.67
C PHE A 229 -5.45 -0.63 -2.67
N HIS A 230 -6.01 0.46 -2.15
CA HIS A 230 -6.67 1.50 -2.93
C HIS A 230 -5.64 2.27 -3.77
N SER A 231 -6.02 2.69 -4.98
CA SER A 231 -5.18 3.48 -5.88
C SER A 231 -5.95 4.66 -6.45
N TYR A 232 -5.29 5.81 -6.55
CA TYR A 232 -5.79 6.98 -7.26
C TYR A 232 -5.87 6.68 -8.77
N ASP A 233 -6.95 7.14 -9.42
CA ASP A 233 -7.18 6.93 -10.86
C ASP A 233 -6.25 7.76 -11.76
N GLY A 234 -5.58 8.78 -11.23
CA GLY A 234 -4.72 9.69 -11.98
C GLY A 234 -5.48 10.72 -12.83
N GLU A 235 -6.81 10.71 -12.80
CA GLU A 235 -7.69 11.54 -13.65
C GLU A 235 -8.59 12.48 -12.83
N THR A 236 -9.07 12.04 -11.66
CA THR A 236 -9.98 12.84 -10.85
C THR A 236 -9.29 14.10 -10.34
N GLU A 237 -9.82 15.26 -10.71
CA GLU A 237 -9.28 16.55 -10.29
C GLU A 237 -9.06 16.66 -8.78
N LEU A 238 -7.93 17.27 -8.42
CA LEU A 238 -7.59 17.60 -7.04
C LEU A 238 -8.48 18.73 -6.52
N CYS A 239 -8.78 18.68 -5.22
CA CYS A 239 -9.45 19.80 -4.57
C CYS A 239 -8.63 21.08 -4.70
N PRO A 240 -9.28 22.23 -4.91
CA PRO A 240 -8.55 23.46 -5.19
C PRO A 240 -7.83 23.96 -3.94
N ASP A 241 -6.62 24.46 -4.13
CA ASP A 241 -5.82 25.03 -3.04
C ASP A 241 -6.02 26.55 -2.99
N GLU A 242 -6.59 27.05 -1.91
CA GLU A 242 -6.84 28.49 -1.76
C GLU A 242 -5.55 29.31 -1.67
N ARG A 243 -4.43 28.72 -1.25
CA ARG A 243 -3.12 29.43 -1.17
C ARG A 243 -2.49 29.62 -2.54
N GLU A 244 -2.74 28.72 -3.49
CA GLU A 244 -2.28 28.86 -4.89
C GLU A 244 -3.12 29.86 -5.69
N ARG A 245 -4.26 30.31 -5.14
CA ARG A 245 -5.13 31.30 -5.77
C ARG A 245 -4.79 32.75 -5.42
N THR A 246 -3.80 32.99 -4.57
CA THR A 246 -3.33 34.34 -4.23
C THR A 246 -2.06 34.64 -5.02
N PRO A 247 -2.07 35.59 -5.97
CA PRO A 247 -0.89 36.02 -6.73
C PRO A 247 0.18 36.68 -5.85
#